data_AF-A0A6C0K6B8-F1
#
_entry.id   AF-A0A6C0K6B8-F1
#
_cell.length_a   1.000
_cell.length_b   1.000
_cell.length_c   1.000
_cell.angle_alpha   90.00
_cell.angle_beta   90.00
_cell.angle_gamma   90.00
#
_symmetry.space_group_name_H-M   'P 1'
#
loop_
_entity.id
_entity.type
_entity.pdbx_description
1 polymer ?
#
loop_
_entity_poly.entity_id
_entity_poly.type
_entity_poly.pdbx_seq_one_letter_code
_entity_poly.pdbx_strand_id
1 'polypeptide(L)'
;MSKKGNKCSINGKKYELEVYNIVKNCKLNERRFNIQSENELGGCSSINDISCNLNSNGDIAIEIKKSKTPDWMQCSLHYDNINKKWIGSMRNKIPYASKIIFEDIISNITLFNGNIPPFILNNITHDEWLKIKRNTNDYNDFYIDCPNDTIKRLYSNKGCSYIQISVKGLYHLGDDKCNFNVPDFICEQQIRGRIKIHERKTKKGFCKLSITIACQPKNINNLINSEFSLDNQARLPNNLIYDYNLS
;
A
#
# COMPACT_ATOMS: atom_id res chain seq x y z
N MET A 1 -23.75 -5.54 -11.06
CA MET A 1 -23.19 -5.71 -9.70
C MET A 1 -21.95 -4.81 -9.53
N SER A 2 -22.04 -3.75 -8.72
CA SER A 2 -20.85 -2.94 -8.43
C SER A 2 -19.86 -3.75 -7.57
N LYS A 3 -18.63 -3.93 -8.06
CA LYS A 3 -17.57 -4.63 -7.32
C LYS A 3 -17.17 -3.75 -6.13
N LYS A 4 -17.41 -4.21 -4.89
CA LYS A 4 -17.03 -3.50 -3.65
C LYS A 4 -15.59 -2.96 -3.65
N GLY A 5 -14.65 -3.63 -4.33
CA GLY A 5 -13.26 -3.19 -4.49
C GLY A 5 -13.07 -1.92 -5.34
N ASN A 6 -13.93 -1.66 -6.34
CA ASN A 6 -13.80 -0.49 -7.20
C ASN A 6 -14.02 0.82 -6.41
N LYS A 7 -14.91 0.80 -5.40
CA LYS A 7 -15.16 1.98 -4.56
C LYS A 7 -13.93 2.38 -3.73
N CYS A 8 -13.13 1.41 -3.27
CA CYS A 8 -11.90 1.69 -2.53
C CYS A 8 -10.86 2.42 -3.39
N SER A 9 -10.67 1.95 -4.63
CA SER A 9 -9.77 2.58 -5.60
C SER A 9 -10.22 3.99 -5.99
N ILE A 10 -11.53 4.19 -6.24
CA ILE A 10 -12.10 5.50 -6.57
C ILE A 10 -11.89 6.49 -5.40
N ASN A 11 -12.17 6.05 -4.17
CA ASN A 11 -12.01 6.90 -2.99
C ASN A 11 -10.54 7.19 -2.67
N GLY A 12 -9.63 6.25 -2.95
CA GLY A 12 -8.18 6.45 -2.85
C GLY A 12 -7.71 7.53 -3.82
N LYS A 13 -8.04 7.38 -5.11
CA LYS A 13 -7.71 8.37 -6.15
C LYS A 13 -8.30 9.74 -5.86
N LYS A 14 -9.54 9.81 -5.37
CA LYS A 14 -10.15 11.07 -4.96
C LYS A 14 -9.33 11.76 -3.86
N TYR A 15 -8.87 10.99 -2.87
CA TYR A 15 -8.07 11.54 -1.78
C TYR A 15 -6.68 11.99 -2.22
N GLU A 16 -6.03 11.21 -3.07
CA GLU A 16 -4.79 11.58 -3.74
C GLU A 16 -4.94 12.94 -4.46
N LEU A 17 -6.02 13.12 -5.21
CA LEU A 17 -6.32 14.37 -5.89
C LEU A 17 -6.61 15.54 -4.92
N GLU A 18 -7.32 15.28 -3.81
CA GLU A 18 -7.56 16.27 -2.75
C GLU A 18 -6.23 16.79 -2.16
N VAL A 19 -5.30 15.89 -1.83
CA VAL A 19 -3.97 16.26 -1.32
C VAL A 19 -3.16 16.99 -2.40
N TYR A 20 -3.12 16.44 -3.62
CA TYR A 20 -2.38 17.04 -4.74
C TYR A 20 -2.80 18.49 -5.01
N ASN A 21 -4.10 18.78 -4.97
CA ASN A 21 -4.61 20.13 -5.23
C ASN A 21 -4.16 21.18 -4.21
N ILE A 22 -3.78 20.75 -3.00
CA ILE A 22 -3.16 21.64 -2.00
C ILE A 22 -1.66 21.72 -2.28
N VAL A 23 -1.00 20.57 -2.41
CA VAL A 23 0.45 20.44 -2.52
C VAL A 23 1.02 21.13 -3.77
N LYS A 24 0.29 21.12 -4.90
CA LYS A 24 0.70 21.81 -6.15
C LYS A 24 0.80 23.33 -6.00
N ASN A 25 0.09 23.91 -5.03
CA ASN A 25 0.09 25.33 -4.72
C ASN A 25 1.03 25.67 -3.56
N CYS A 26 1.92 24.77 -3.16
CA CYS A 26 2.85 24.99 -2.05
C CYS A 26 4.26 25.38 -2.52
N LYS A 27 4.96 26.15 -1.69
CA LYS A 27 6.38 26.47 -1.80
C LYS A 27 7.14 26.01 -0.57
N LEU A 28 8.35 25.52 -0.76
CA LEU A 28 9.31 25.23 0.29
C LEU A 28 10.61 25.94 -0.05
N ASN A 29 11.11 26.77 0.87
CA ASN A 29 12.28 27.64 0.63
C ASN A 29 12.14 28.47 -0.66
N GLU A 30 10.98 29.12 -0.83
CA GLU A 30 10.62 29.98 -1.99
C GLU A 30 10.47 29.26 -3.35
N ARG A 31 10.81 27.98 -3.43
CA ARG A 31 10.66 27.16 -4.64
C ARG A 31 9.33 26.45 -4.64
N ARG A 32 8.75 26.23 -5.83
CA ARG A 32 7.54 25.38 -5.97
C ARG A 32 7.86 24.00 -5.44
N PHE A 33 7.04 23.52 -4.51
CA PHE A 33 7.25 22.24 -3.87
C PHE A 33 6.89 21.09 -4.81
N ASN A 34 5.80 21.24 -5.57
CA ASN A 34 5.34 20.22 -6.51
C ASN A 34 5.06 20.82 -7.89
N ILE A 35 5.64 20.22 -8.92
CA ILE A 35 5.43 20.57 -10.34
C ILE A 35 4.87 19.39 -11.15
N GLN A 36 4.62 18.25 -10.50
CA GLN A 36 3.96 17.09 -11.10
C GLN A 36 2.60 17.53 -11.67
N SER A 37 2.24 17.03 -12.83
CA SER A 37 0.90 17.25 -13.40
C SER A 37 -0.08 16.15 -13.00
N GLU A 38 -1.38 16.42 -13.08
CA GLU A 38 -2.42 15.48 -12.61
C GLU A 38 -2.38 14.12 -13.33
N ASN A 39 -1.99 14.09 -14.60
CA ASN A 39 -1.84 12.86 -15.39
C ASN A 39 -0.64 11.98 -14.95
N GLU A 40 0.27 12.51 -14.13
CA GLU A 40 1.43 11.81 -13.58
C GLU A 40 1.15 11.21 -12.20
N LEU A 41 -0.04 11.44 -11.61
CA LEU A 41 -0.44 10.88 -10.32
C LEU A 41 -0.50 9.34 -10.36
N GLY A 42 -0.17 8.71 -9.23
CA GLY A 42 0.02 7.28 -9.14
C GLY A 42 -1.26 6.46 -9.31
N GLY A 43 -2.37 6.91 -8.73
CA GLY A 43 -3.66 6.25 -8.81
C GLY A 43 -3.61 4.76 -8.41
N CYS A 44 -3.70 3.86 -9.38
CA CYS A 44 -3.66 2.40 -9.18
C CYS A 44 -2.40 1.72 -9.75
N SER A 45 -1.44 2.52 -10.19
CA SER A 45 -0.20 2.03 -10.79
C SER A 45 0.83 1.65 -9.72
N SER A 46 2.06 1.36 -10.14
CA SER A 46 3.16 1.03 -9.23
C SER A 46 4.05 2.22 -8.86
N ILE A 47 3.79 3.39 -9.43
CA ILE A 47 4.54 4.61 -9.11
C ILE A 47 4.06 5.19 -7.76
N ASN A 48 4.77 6.21 -7.29
CA ASN A 48 4.40 6.94 -6.08
C ASN A 48 3.12 7.76 -6.35
N ASP A 49 2.30 7.93 -5.30
CA ASP A 49 1.02 8.64 -5.43
C ASP A 49 1.26 10.12 -5.78
N ILE A 50 2.11 10.80 -5.00
CA ILE A 50 2.60 12.16 -5.29
C ILE A 50 4.14 12.16 -5.34
N SER A 51 4.71 12.76 -6.37
CA SER A 51 6.15 12.96 -6.53
C SER A 51 6.44 14.45 -6.65
N CYS A 52 6.85 15.06 -5.54
CA CYS A 52 7.27 16.45 -5.51
C CYS A 52 8.69 16.55 -6.11
N ASN A 53 8.92 17.55 -6.96
CA ASN A 53 10.20 17.78 -7.66
C ASN A 53 10.83 19.08 -7.14
N LEU A 54 11.26 19.09 -5.89
CA LEU A 54 11.76 20.29 -5.23
C LEU A 54 13.15 20.70 -5.74
N ASN A 55 14.06 19.73 -5.81
CA ASN A 55 15.44 19.93 -6.32
C ASN A 55 15.74 19.08 -7.55
N SER A 56 15.10 17.92 -7.68
CA SER A 56 15.17 17.04 -8.84
C SER A 56 13.89 16.24 -8.99
N ASN A 57 13.66 15.62 -10.16
CA ASN A 57 12.46 14.82 -10.38
C ASN A 57 12.30 13.72 -9.32
N GLY A 58 11.17 13.75 -8.61
CA GLY A 58 10.73 12.79 -7.62
C GLY A 58 11.60 12.73 -6.37
N ASP A 59 12.32 13.80 -6.04
CA ASP A 59 13.22 13.82 -4.87
C ASP A 59 12.46 13.65 -3.55
N ILE A 60 11.20 14.12 -3.51
CA ILE A 60 10.29 13.96 -2.38
C ILE A 60 9.02 13.23 -2.83
N ALA A 61 8.98 11.91 -2.63
CA ALA A 61 7.79 11.11 -2.87
C ALA A 61 6.92 10.96 -1.61
N ILE A 62 5.60 11.02 -1.79
CA ILE A 62 4.60 10.96 -0.72
C ILE A 62 3.59 9.88 -1.08
N GLU A 63 3.42 8.90 -0.19
CA GLU A 63 2.35 7.90 -0.32
C GLU A 63 1.07 8.45 0.33
N ILE A 64 -0.08 8.26 -0.33
CA ILE A 64 -1.39 8.73 0.13
C ILE A 64 -2.25 7.54 0.57
N LYS A 65 -2.81 7.60 1.79
CA LYS A 65 -3.68 6.55 2.32
C LYS A 65 -4.92 7.10 2.99
N LYS A 66 -6.08 6.51 2.68
CA LYS A 66 -7.26 6.67 3.55
C LYS A 66 -7.06 5.78 4.78
N SER A 67 -7.34 6.27 5.98
CA SER A 67 -7.05 5.57 7.25
C SER A 67 -7.68 4.18 7.36
N LYS A 68 -8.81 3.92 6.71
CA LYS A 68 -9.55 2.65 6.75
C LYS A 68 -9.24 1.71 5.58
N THR A 69 -8.19 1.95 4.80
CA THR A 69 -7.81 1.03 3.72
C THR A 69 -7.19 -0.26 4.27
N PRO A 70 -7.58 -1.43 3.76
CA PRO A 70 -7.14 -2.72 4.31
C PRO A 70 -5.76 -3.20 3.84
N ASP A 71 -5.24 -2.67 2.73
CA ASP A 71 -4.01 -3.17 2.10
C ASP A 71 -3.02 -1.98 1.94
N TRP A 72 -1.94 -1.96 2.74
CA TRP A 72 -0.86 -0.96 2.69
C TRP A 72 0.40 -1.63 2.12
N MET A 73 0.54 -1.54 0.79
CA MET A 73 1.41 -2.35 -0.05
C MET A 73 1.06 -3.86 -0.06
N GLN A 74 1.05 -4.46 -1.26
CA GLN A 74 0.71 -5.87 -1.45
C GLN A 74 1.81 -6.62 -2.19
N CYS A 75 2.05 -7.86 -1.78
CA CYS A 75 2.93 -8.82 -2.42
C CYS A 75 2.13 -10.07 -2.81
N SER A 76 2.16 -10.44 -4.08
CA SER A 76 1.62 -11.72 -4.55
C SER A 76 2.59 -12.83 -4.22
N LEU A 77 2.08 -13.96 -3.74
CA LEU A 77 2.89 -15.13 -3.39
C LEU A 77 2.85 -16.19 -4.49
N HIS A 78 3.93 -16.94 -4.57
CA HIS A 78 4.11 -18.16 -5.35
C HIS A 78 4.62 -19.26 -4.42
N TYR A 79 4.18 -20.50 -4.65
CA TYR A 79 4.71 -21.63 -3.92
C TYR A 79 5.90 -22.22 -4.67
N ASP A 80 7.07 -22.17 -4.06
CA ASP A 80 8.28 -22.81 -4.55
C ASP A 80 8.20 -24.32 -4.28
N ASN A 81 7.89 -25.09 -5.32
CA ASN A 81 7.75 -26.54 -5.24
C ASN A 81 9.07 -27.28 -4.96
N ILE A 82 10.22 -26.65 -5.24
CA ILE A 82 11.54 -27.26 -5.02
C ILE A 82 11.91 -27.12 -3.55
N ASN A 83 11.84 -25.89 -3.03
CA ASN A 83 12.20 -25.58 -1.65
C ASN A 83 11.04 -25.73 -0.64
N LYS A 84 9.84 -26.12 -1.11
CA LYS A 84 8.62 -26.31 -0.33
C LYS A 84 8.27 -25.08 0.55
N LYS A 85 8.37 -23.88 -0.02
CA LYS A 85 8.14 -22.63 0.72
C LYS A 85 7.38 -21.60 -0.10
N TRP A 86 6.73 -20.66 0.59
CA TRP A 86 6.10 -19.50 -0.04
C TRP A 86 7.13 -18.40 -0.28
N ILE A 87 7.15 -17.87 -1.50
CA ILE A 87 8.01 -16.75 -1.91
C ILE A 87 7.20 -15.67 -2.61
N GLY A 88 7.72 -14.46 -2.64
CA GLY A 88 7.15 -13.38 -3.45
C GLY A 88 7.27 -13.70 -4.94
N SER A 89 6.16 -13.57 -5.66
CA SER A 89 6.13 -13.70 -7.12
C SER A 89 7.16 -12.80 -7.81
N MET A 90 7.80 -13.30 -8.87
CA MET A 90 8.69 -12.52 -9.73
C MET A 90 7.96 -11.43 -10.52
N ARG A 91 6.63 -11.52 -10.62
CA ARG A 91 5.78 -10.54 -11.34
C ARG A 91 5.22 -9.46 -10.42
N ASN A 92 5.74 -9.33 -9.20
CA ASN A 92 5.32 -8.30 -8.28
C ASN A 92 5.71 -6.91 -8.79
N LYS A 93 4.87 -5.91 -8.48
CA LYS A 93 5.09 -4.51 -8.83
C LYS A 93 5.75 -3.70 -7.72
N ILE A 94 6.17 -4.36 -6.65
CA ILE A 94 6.85 -3.72 -5.51
C ILE A 94 8.37 -3.79 -5.71
N PRO A 95 9.14 -2.88 -5.10
CA PRO A 95 10.60 -2.96 -5.10
C PRO A 95 11.10 -4.31 -4.57
N TYR A 96 12.25 -4.77 -5.07
CA TYR A 96 12.86 -6.02 -4.62
C TYR A 96 13.14 -6.00 -3.11
N ALA A 97 13.66 -4.90 -2.58
CA ALA A 97 13.89 -4.74 -1.14
C ALA A 97 12.60 -4.87 -0.31
N SER A 98 11.47 -4.33 -0.79
CA SER A 98 10.16 -4.51 -0.15
C SER A 98 9.67 -5.96 -0.23
N LYS A 99 9.93 -6.65 -1.35
CA LYS A 99 9.63 -8.08 -1.50
C LYS A 99 10.41 -8.91 -0.46
N ILE A 100 11.69 -8.62 -0.24
CA ILE A 100 12.52 -9.33 0.76
C ILE A 100 11.95 -9.18 2.17
N ILE A 101 11.44 -8.00 2.55
CA ILE A 101 10.79 -7.80 3.86
C ILE A 101 9.61 -8.76 4.03
N PHE A 102 8.76 -8.89 3.00
CA PHE A 102 7.65 -9.84 3.06
C PHE A 102 8.11 -11.29 3.15
N GLU A 103 9.12 -11.68 2.37
CA GLU A 103 9.67 -13.04 2.38
C GLU A 103 10.30 -13.40 3.73
N ASP A 104 11.01 -12.45 4.35
CA ASP A 104 11.61 -12.60 5.68
C ASP A 104 10.53 -12.85 6.74
N ILE A 105 9.48 -12.03 6.76
CA ILE A 105 8.35 -12.16 7.71
C ILE A 105 7.68 -13.53 7.59
N ILE A 106 7.46 -14.04 6.37
CA ILE A 106 6.74 -15.31 6.17
C ILE A 106 7.65 -16.54 6.19
N SER A 107 8.97 -16.37 6.23
CA SER A 107 9.96 -17.45 6.02
C SER A 107 9.79 -18.62 6.99
N ASN A 108 9.41 -18.33 8.24
CA ASN A 108 9.25 -19.32 9.30
C ASN A 108 7.78 -19.54 9.70
N ILE A 109 6.84 -19.14 8.84
CA ILE A 109 5.41 -19.22 9.13
C ILE A 109 4.73 -20.27 8.26
N THR A 110 4.02 -21.19 8.92
CA THR A 110 3.15 -22.14 8.24
C THR A 110 1.90 -21.45 7.72
N LEU A 111 1.86 -21.16 6.42
CA LEU A 111 0.67 -20.60 5.77
C LEU A 111 -0.35 -21.71 5.47
N PHE A 112 -1.64 -21.37 5.56
CA PHE A 112 -2.77 -22.26 5.23
C PHE A 112 -2.72 -23.63 5.92
N ASN A 113 -2.28 -23.66 7.19
CA ASN A 113 -2.11 -24.89 7.97
C ASN A 113 -1.19 -25.95 7.31
N GLY A 114 -0.25 -25.49 6.46
CA GLY A 114 0.68 -26.36 5.73
C GLY A 114 0.13 -26.88 4.41
N ASN A 115 -1.14 -26.59 4.10
CA ASN A 115 -1.77 -27.01 2.85
C ASN A 115 -1.41 -26.06 1.69
N ILE A 116 -1.35 -26.63 0.49
CA ILE A 116 -1.18 -25.88 -0.75
C ILE A 116 -2.57 -25.72 -1.39
N PRO A 117 -3.08 -24.49 -1.59
CA PRO A 117 -4.37 -24.30 -2.24
C PRO A 117 -4.42 -25.00 -3.61
N PRO A 118 -5.46 -25.79 -3.92
CA PRO A 118 -5.49 -26.64 -5.11
C PRO A 118 -5.30 -25.91 -6.44
N PHE A 119 -5.68 -24.63 -6.51
CA PHE A 119 -5.52 -23.81 -7.71
C PHE A 119 -4.06 -23.48 -8.06
N ILE A 120 -3.13 -23.70 -7.14
CA ILE A 120 -1.70 -23.55 -7.39
C ILE A 120 -1.18 -24.68 -8.29
N LEU A 121 -1.78 -25.86 -8.16
CA LEU A 121 -1.36 -27.07 -8.87
C LEU A 121 -2.23 -27.34 -10.10
N ASN A 122 -3.52 -26.99 -10.04
CA ASN A 122 -4.50 -27.33 -11.06
C ASN A 122 -5.34 -26.12 -11.45
N ASN A 123 -5.83 -26.10 -12.70
CA ASN A 123 -6.90 -25.19 -13.06
C ASN A 123 -8.19 -25.65 -12.38
N ILE A 124 -8.89 -24.75 -11.70
CA ILE A 124 -10.17 -25.04 -11.03
C ILE A 124 -11.24 -24.07 -11.50
N THR A 125 -12.48 -24.50 -11.54
CA THR A 125 -13.66 -23.67 -11.76
C THR A 125 -14.03 -22.89 -10.49
N HIS A 126 -14.85 -21.85 -10.65
CA HIS A 126 -15.33 -21.07 -9.51
C HIS A 126 -16.18 -21.91 -8.54
N ASP A 127 -16.99 -22.83 -9.06
CA ASP A 127 -17.87 -23.65 -8.23
C ASP A 127 -17.09 -24.70 -7.43
N GLU A 128 -16.05 -25.30 -8.03
CA GLU A 128 -15.10 -26.14 -7.30
C GLU A 128 -14.40 -25.36 -6.19
N TRP A 129 -13.94 -24.13 -6.47
CA TRP A 129 -13.32 -23.28 -5.45
C TRP A 129 -14.26 -22.98 -4.29
N LEU A 130 -15.53 -22.67 -4.57
CA LEU A 130 -16.53 -22.44 -3.53
C LEU A 130 -16.80 -23.71 -2.70
N LYS A 131 -16.83 -24.89 -3.33
CA LYS A 131 -16.98 -26.16 -2.62
C LYS A 131 -15.79 -26.43 -1.69
N ILE A 132 -14.56 -26.21 -2.16
CA ILE A 132 -13.34 -26.32 -1.35
C ILE A 132 -13.41 -25.37 -0.14
N LYS A 133 -13.73 -24.09 -0.37
CA LYS A 133 -13.84 -23.07 0.69
C LYS A 133 -14.93 -23.35 1.74
N ARG A 134 -15.96 -24.14 1.42
CA ARG A 134 -17.00 -24.54 2.37
C ARG A 134 -16.58 -25.71 3.25
N ASN A 135 -15.67 -26.55 2.77
CA ASN A 135 -15.29 -27.79 3.41
C ASN A 135 -14.04 -27.67 4.29
N THR A 136 -13.33 -26.54 4.23
CA THR A 136 -12.17 -26.27 5.08
C THR A 136 -12.05 -24.78 5.38
N ASN A 137 -11.46 -24.46 6.54
CA ASN A 137 -11.08 -23.11 6.93
C ASN A 137 -9.62 -22.77 6.59
N ASP A 138 -8.83 -23.73 6.08
CA ASP A 138 -7.40 -23.54 5.78
C ASP A 138 -7.15 -22.37 4.84
N TYR A 139 -8.09 -22.09 3.94
CA TYR A 139 -8.00 -21.08 2.89
C TYR A 139 -8.75 -19.79 3.22
N ASN A 140 -9.00 -19.54 4.50
CA ASN A 140 -9.48 -18.25 4.99
C ASN A 140 -8.35 -17.21 5.02
N ASP A 141 -8.75 -15.95 5.17
CA ASP A 141 -7.78 -14.89 5.39
C ASP A 141 -7.06 -15.16 6.72
N PHE A 142 -5.75 -14.90 6.74
CA PHE A 142 -4.92 -15.06 7.93
C PHE A 142 -4.22 -13.76 8.27
N TYR A 143 -3.78 -13.64 9.51
CA TYR A 143 -3.10 -12.47 10.05
C TYR A 143 -1.82 -12.90 10.77
N ILE A 144 -0.75 -12.18 10.52
CA ILE A 144 0.59 -12.44 11.06
C ILE A 144 1.09 -11.14 11.67
N ASP A 145 1.55 -11.19 12.91
CA ASP A 145 2.18 -10.03 13.53
C ASP A 145 3.51 -9.71 12.85
N CYS A 146 3.78 -8.41 12.67
CA CYS A 146 5.04 -7.95 12.10
C CYS A 146 5.57 -6.73 12.88
N PRO A 147 6.86 -6.38 12.70
CA PRO A 147 7.45 -5.22 13.36
C PRO A 147 6.65 -3.93 13.13
N ASN A 148 6.62 -3.05 14.14
CA ASN A 148 5.85 -1.80 14.15
C ASN A 148 6.37 -0.73 13.17
N ASP A 149 7.39 -1.04 12.39
CA ASP A 149 8.00 -0.20 11.35
C ASP A 149 7.92 -0.83 9.95
N THR A 150 7.19 -1.94 9.79
CA THR A 150 7.15 -2.70 8.52
C THR A 150 6.65 -1.86 7.35
N ILE A 151 5.49 -1.20 7.48
CA ILE A 151 4.90 -0.29 6.49
C ILE A 151 5.88 0.84 6.16
N LYS A 152 6.54 1.40 7.19
CA LYS A 152 7.56 2.43 7.00
C LYS A 152 8.63 1.92 6.04
N ARG A 153 9.32 0.84 6.40
CA ARG A 153 10.38 0.24 5.58
C ARG A 153 9.92 -0.12 4.16
N LEU A 154 8.70 -0.65 4.02
CA LEU A 154 8.12 -1.00 2.72
C LEU A 154 8.00 0.22 1.80
N TYR A 155 7.52 1.34 2.32
CA TYR A 155 7.35 2.58 1.55
C TYR A 155 8.65 3.38 1.39
N SER A 156 9.56 3.37 2.37
CA SER A 156 10.91 3.93 2.19
C SER A 156 11.64 3.21 1.04
N ASN A 157 11.53 1.88 0.95
CA ASN A 157 12.07 1.10 -0.16
C ASN A 157 11.39 1.39 -1.51
N LYS A 158 10.14 1.90 -1.51
CA LYS A 158 9.46 2.42 -2.71
C LYS A 158 10.00 3.80 -3.12
N GLY A 159 10.80 4.43 -2.26
CA GLY A 159 11.34 5.77 -2.43
C GLY A 159 10.50 6.86 -1.77
N CYS A 160 9.42 6.52 -1.06
CA CYS A 160 8.60 7.49 -0.34
C CYS A 160 9.36 8.05 0.85
N SER A 161 9.35 9.37 0.99
CA SER A 161 9.91 10.08 2.16
C SER A 161 8.84 10.32 3.23
N TYR A 162 7.58 10.46 2.80
CA TYR A 162 6.44 10.69 3.69
C TYR A 162 5.24 9.80 3.36
N ILE A 163 4.34 9.69 4.33
CA ILE A 163 3.01 9.13 4.16
C ILE A 163 1.96 10.09 4.72
N GLN A 164 0.96 10.42 3.90
CA GLN A 164 -0.20 11.23 4.28
C GLN A 164 -1.39 10.30 4.52
N ILE A 165 -1.96 10.36 5.72
CA ILE A 165 -3.06 9.48 6.13
C ILE A 165 -4.29 10.31 6.49
N SER A 166 -5.42 10.04 5.83
CA SER A 166 -6.65 10.79 6.07
C SER A 166 -7.06 10.78 7.54
N VAL A 167 -7.40 11.95 8.09
CA VAL A 167 -7.77 12.15 9.51
C VAL A 167 -6.60 12.04 10.49
N LYS A 168 -5.48 11.44 10.09
CA LYS A 168 -4.30 11.21 10.95
C LYS A 168 -3.15 12.19 10.69
N GLY A 169 -3.04 12.75 9.49
CA GLY A 169 -2.03 13.74 9.13
C GLY A 169 -0.82 13.16 8.39
N LEU A 170 0.27 13.93 8.38
CA LEU A 170 1.52 13.64 7.68
C LEU A 170 2.56 13.03 8.61
N TYR A 171 3.29 12.02 8.13
CA TYR A 171 4.35 11.33 8.86
C TYR A 171 5.58 11.14 7.96
N HIS A 172 6.78 11.17 8.53
CA HIS A 172 7.98 10.78 7.79
C HIS A 172 8.19 9.27 7.84
N LEU A 173 8.91 8.73 6.86
CA LEU A 173 9.18 7.30 6.70
C LEU A 173 10.64 6.95 7.01
N GLY A 174 11.22 7.61 8.01
CA GLY A 174 12.61 7.43 8.43
C GLY A 174 13.37 8.75 8.48
N ASP A 175 13.47 9.46 7.36
CA ASP A 175 14.13 10.77 7.28
C ASP A 175 13.15 11.87 6.91
N ASP A 176 13.05 12.91 7.75
CA ASP A 176 12.22 14.09 7.52
C ASP A 176 12.94 15.06 6.58
N LYS A 177 13.10 14.65 5.32
CA LYS A 177 13.90 15.35 4.29
C LYS A 177 13.58 16.84 4.08
N CYS A 178 12.39 17.27 4.48
CA CYS A 178 11.88 18.63 4.31
C CYS A 178 11.86 19.39 5.63
N ASN A 179 12.30 18.77 6.73
CA ASN A 179 12.23 19.31 8.08
C ASN A 179 10.82 19.81 8.42
N PHE A 180 9.80 19.02 8.10
CA PHE A 180 8.41 19.34 8.41
C PHE A 180 8.09 19.20 9.90
N ASN A 181 9.00 18.62 10.69
CA ASN A 181 8.83 18.33 12.11
C ASN A 181 7.57 17.50 12.38
N VAL A 182 7.34 16.51 11.50
CA VAL A 182 6.24 15.54 11.62
C VAL A 182 6.72 14.31 12.40
N PRO A 183 5.80 13.54 13.02
CA PRO A 183 6.18 12.30 13.70
C PRO A 183 6.59 11.19 12.73
N ASP A 184 7.39 10.25 13.23
CA ASP A 184 7.74 9.01 12.52
C ASP A 184 6.52 8.10 12.38
N PHE A 185 6.37 7.42 11.24
CA PHE A 185 5.29 6.45 11.06
C PHE A 185 5.63 5.14 11.78
N ILE A 186 5.18 5.02 13.03
CA ILE A 186 5.30 3.80 13.84
C ILE A 186 3.95 3.47 14.47
N CYS A 187 3.48 2.24 14.29
CA CYS A 187 2.30 1.70 14.96
C CYS A 187 2.29 0.18 14.93
N GLU A 188 1.46 -0.45 15.76
CA GLU A 188 1.23 -1.90 15.70
C GLU A 188 0.69 -2.32 14.34
N GLN A 189 1.32 -3.34 13.75
CA GLN A 189 1.08 -3.77 12.39
C GLN A 189 0.91 -5.29 12.29
N GLN A 190 0.29 -5.70 11.20
CA GLN A 190 0.12 -7.09 10.84
C GLN A 190 0.15 -7.27 9.32
N ILE A 191 0.58 -8.44 8.88
CA ILE A 191 0.41 -8.92 7.51
C ILE A 191 -0.92 -9.65 7.41
N ARG A 192 -1.78 -9.22 6.49
CA ARG A 192 -2.99 -9.95 6.10
C ARG A 192 -2.70 -10.78 4.86
N GLY A 193 -2.89 -12.09 4.95
CA GLY A 193 -2.89 -12.98 3.80
C GLY A 193 -4.29 -13.33 3.33
N ARG A 194 -4.47 -13.42 2.01
CA ARG A 194 -5.77 -13.72 1.39
C ARG A 194 -5.61 -14.37 0.02
N ILE A 195 -6.61 -15.16 -0.36
CA ILE A 195 -6.76 -15.64 -1.73
C ILE A 195 -7.70 -14.71 -2.49
N LYS A 196 -7.20 -14.06 -3.56
CA LYS A 196 -7.96 -13.13 -4.40
C LYS A 196 -8.48 -13.85 -5.64
N ILE A 197 -9.79 -13.76 -5.89
CA ILE A 197 -10.41 -14.16 -7.17
C ILE A 197 -10.35 -12.94 -8.11
N HIS A 198 -9.56 -13.03 -9.17
CA HIS A 198 -9.44 -11.97 -10.19
C HIS A 198 -10.50 -12.10 -11.27
N GLU A 199 -10.80 -13.34 -11.66
CA GLU A 199 -11.76 -13.67 -12.71
C GLU A 199 -12.49 -14.96 -12.32
N ARG A 200 -13.82 -14.97 -12.41
CA ARG A 200 -14.63 -16.16 -12.06
C ARG A 200 -14.61 -17.22 -13.14
N LYS A 201 -14.49 -16.83 -14.42
CA LYS A 201 -14.48 -17.72 -15.56
C LYS A 201 -13.66 -17.10 -16.68
N THR A 202 -12.52 -17.68 -16.96
CA THR A 202 -11.65 -17.39 -18.12
C THR A 202 -12.28 -17.95 -19.39
N LYS A 203 -11.71 -17.61 -20.55
CA LYS A 203 -12.10 -18.20 -21.85
C LYS A 203 -12.05 -19.74 -21.86
N LYS A 204 -11.22 -20.35 -21.01
CA LYS A 204 -11.08 -21.82 -20.86
C LYS A 204 -12.03 -22.43 -19.83
N GLY A 205 -12.91 -21.64 -19.19
CA GLY A 205 -13.89 -22.11 -18.22
C GLY A 205 -13.42 -22.12 -16.75
N PHE A 206 -12.14 -21.89 -16.48
CA PHE A 206 -11.57 -21.90 -15.12
C PHE A 206 -11.56 -20.53 -14.46
N CYS A 207 -11.44 -20.46 -13.14
CA CYS A 207 -11.25 -19.21 -12.43
C CYS A 207 -9.76 -18.83 -12.33
N LYS A 208 -9.50 -17.52 -12.19
CA LYS A 208 -8.15 -16.96 -12.01
C LYS A 208 -8.00 -16.47 -10.58
N LEU A 209 -7.19 -17.16 -9.78
CA LEU A 209 -6.90 -16.77 -8.40
C LEU A 209 -5.42 -16.43 -8.20
N SER A 210 -5.13 -15.73 -7.10
CA SER A 210 -3.77 -15.60 -6.57
C SER A 210 -3.80 -15.56 -5.05
N ILE A 211 -2.65 -15.83 -4.45
CA ILE A 211 -2.42 -15.52 -3.04
C ILE A 211 -1.75 -14.16 -2.97
N THR A 212 -2.20 -13.32 -2.06
CA THR A 212 -1.57 -12.03 -1.77
C THR A 212 -1.47 -11.84 -0.28
N ILE A 213 -0.34 -11.28 0.14
CA ILE A 213 -0.17 -10.71 1.47
C ILE A 213 -0.07 -9.19 1.36
N ALA A 214 -0.56 -8.47 2.35
CA ALA A 214 -0.45 -7.02 2.43
C ALA A 214 -0.22 -6.61 3.89
N CYS A 215 0.57 -5.56 4.11
CA CYS A 215 0.72 -5.02 5.46
C CYS A 215 -0.47 -4.12 5.78
N GLN A 216 -0.83 -4.01 7.05
CA GLN A 216 -1.81 -3.04 7.53
C GLN A 216 -1.56 -2.71 9.01
N PRO A 217 -1.93 -1.52 9.48
CA PRO A 217 -2.03 -1.24 10.91
C PRO A 217 -3.03 -2.20 11.56
N LYS A 218 -2.74 -2.71 12.75
CA LYS A 218 -3.71 -3.50 13.54
C LYS A 218 -4.89 -2.63 13.95
N ASN A 219 -4.58 -1.44 14.48
CA ASN A 219 -5.56 -0.44 14.83
C ASN A 219 -5.00 0.96 14.54
N ILE A 220 -5.39 1.53 13.40
CA ILE A 220 -4.96 2.88 13.00
C ILE A 220 -5.35 3.96 14.00
N ASN A 221 -6.38 3.75 14.82
CA ASN A 221 -6.81 4.75 15.79
C ASN A 221 -5.75 5.00 16.88
N ASN A 222 -4.92 3.99 17.17
CA ASN A 222 -3.84 4.08 18.14
C ASN A 222 -2.62 4.87 17.63
N LEU A 223 -2.54 5.14 16.32
CA LEU A 223 -1.51 6.02 15.78
C LEU A 223 -1.75 7.45 16.29
N ILE A 224 -0.73 8.04 16.92
CA ILE A 224 -0.75 9.43 17.39
C ILE A 224 -0.99 10.34 16.18
N ASN A 225 -1.95 11.26 16.29
CA ASN A 225 -2.23 12.19 15.21
C ASN A 225 -1.04 13.14 15.03
N SER A 226 -0.61 13.32 13.78
CA SER A 226 0.29 14.41 13.42
C SER A 226 -0.45 15.74 13.50
N GLU A 227 0.23 16.79 13.96
CA GLU A 227 -0.32 18.15 13.96
C GLU A 227 -0.50 18.65 12.52
N PHE A 228 0.41 18.25 11.62
CA PHE A 228 0.44 18.68 10.23
C PHE A 228 -0.28 17.70 9.29
N SER A 229 -0.80 18.22 8.19
CA SER A 229 -1.51 17.48 7.16
C SER A 229 -1.43 18.18 5.82
N LEU A 230 -1.23 17.42 4.74
CA LEU A 230 -1.23 17.93 3.36
C LEU A 230 -2.62 17.94 2.72
N ASP A 231 -3.64 17.44 3.42
CA ASP A 231 -5.06 17.51 2.99
C ASP A 231 -5.82 18.70 3.57
N ASN A 232 -5.13 19.60 4.30
CA ASN A 232 -5.73 20.77 4.92
C ASN A 232 -4.73 21.94 4.93
N GLN A 233 -5.07 23.01 4.21
CA GLN A 233 -4.22 24.21 4.11
C GLN A 233 -3.86 24.81 5.47
N ALA A 234 -4.80 24.83 6.42
CA ALA A 234 -4.57 25.40 7.76
C ALA A 234 -3.66 24.52 8.64
N ARG A 235 -3.30 23.33 8.17
CA ARG A 235 -2.45 22.36 8.88
C ARG A 235 -1.20 22.01 8.08
N LEU A 236 -0.80 22.81 7.09
CA LEU A 236 0.46 22.59 6.40
C LEU A 236 1.64 22.74 7.39
N PRO A 237 2.74 21.98 7.20
CA PRO A 237 3.99 22.22 7.92
C PRO A 237 4.40 23.70 7.84
N ASN A 238 4.94 24.25 8.94
CA ASN A 238 5.19 25.69 9.07
C ASN A 238 6.09 26.28 7.98
N ASN A 239 7.03 25.49 7.45
CA ASN A 239 7.93 25.89 6.38
C ASN A 239 7.38 25.62 4.96
N LEU A 240 6.19 25.01 4.85
CA LEU A 240 5.51 24.75 3.59
C LEU A 240 4.41 25.79 3.36
N ILE A 241 4.72 26.79 2.54
CA ILE A 241 3.88 27.98 2.36
C ILE A 241 2.91 27.76 1.20
N TYR A 242 1.61 27.92 1.45
CA TYR A 242 0.60 27.92 0.40
C TYR A 242 0.59 29.26 -0.35
N ASP A 243 0.67 29.23 -1.68
CA ASP A 243 0.68 30.42 -2.55
C ASP A 243 -0.51 30.37 -3.51
N TYR A 244 -1.44 31.31 -3.32
CA TYR A 244 -2.65 31.46 -4.14
C TYR A 244 -2.37 31.81 -5.60
N ASN A 245 -1.17 32.29 -5.91
CA ASN A 245 -0.80 32.71 -7.27
C ASN A 245 -0.21 31.57 -8.12
N LEU A 246 -0.13 30.35 -7.58
CA LEU A 246 0.37 29.17 -8.29
C LEU A 246 -0.70 28.38 -9.04
N SER A 247 -1.98 28.70 -8.81
CA SER A 247 -3.15 28.02 -9.37
C SER A 247 -3.29 28.17 -10.88
#